data_AF-A0A538GXD3-F1
#
_entry.id   AF-A0A538GXD3-F1
#
_cell.length_a   1.000
_cell.length_b   1.000
_cell.length_c   1.000
_cell.angle_alpha   90.00
_cell.angle_beta   90.00
_cell.angle_gamma   90.00
#
_symmetry.space_group_name_H-M   'P 1'
#
loop_
_entity.id
_entity.type
_entity.pdbx_description
1 polymer ?
#
loop_
_entity_poly.entity_id
_entity_poly.type
_entity_poly.pdbx_seq_one_letter_code
_entity_poly.pdbx_strand_id
1 'polypeptide(L)'
;MSRGLLVGTRKGLFVEHDGEVEGPLLPGWAIYHAVRDPGSGTVYAASNNFVYGATVHRSSDLGRTWERAEEIGLPEGSDLTLNATWHVEPGPDALWLGGDPGVLHRSTDGGVTFEPVPGLVEHPTRERWQPGAGGMCCHSFQITDGRLYAAISAAGAFRSEDDGETWTPINQGVAADFFPDNPFPEVGQCVHKLLAHPAREGRLWQQNHCGVYRSDDHGDTWERLEGNGL
;
A
#
# COMPACT_ATOMS: atom_id res chain seq x y z
N MET A 1 9.78 -4.73 25.32
CA MET A 1 8.53 -4.95 24.58
C MET A 1 8.65 -6.31 23.93
N SER A 2 7.78 -7.24 24.28
CA SER A 2 7.72 -8.54 23.60
C SER A 2 7.30 -8.30 22.14
N ARG A 3 7.95 -9.00 21.21
CA ARG A 3 7.70 -8.86 19.77
C ARG A 3 6.45 -9.65 19.43
N GLY A 4 5.51 -9.06 18.72
CA GLY A 4 4.36 -9.75 18.16
C GLY A 4 4.34 -9.63 16.65
N LEU A 5 3.89 -10.68 15.96
CA LEU A 5 3.75 -10.70 14.51
C LEU A 5 2.26 -10.76 14.14
N LEU A 6 1.83 -9.86 13.26
CA LEU A 6 0.51 -9.90 12.64
C LEU A 6 0.63 -10.70 11.33
N VAL A 7 -0.17 -11.75 11.19
CA VAL A 7 -0.13 -12.67 10.04
C VAL A 7 -1.46 -12.65 9.32
N GLY A 8 -1.53 -11.91 8.22
CA GLY A 8 -2.70 -11.89 7.34
C GLY A 8 -2.77 -13.16 6.48
N THR A 9 -3.95 -13.77 6.41
CA THR A 9 -4.19 -14.95 5.57
C THR A 9 -5.54 -14.84 4.86
N ARG A 10 -5.82 -15.77 3.92
CA ARG A 10 -7.16 -15.91 3.34
C ARG A 10 -8.23 -16.40 4.32
N LYS A 11 -7.83 -16.89 5.50
CA LYS A 11 -8.74 -17.44 6.51
C LYS A 11 -9.07 -16.45 7.64
N GLY A 12 -8.34 -15.35 7.72
CA GLY A 12 -8.40 -14.38 8.81
C GLY A 12 -7.01 -13.88 9.19
N LEU A 13 -6.97 -13.06 10.23
CA LEU A 13 -5.74 -12.56 10.87
C LEU A 13 -5.31 -13.52 11.98
N PHE A 14 -4.01 -13.75 12.11
CA PHE A 14 -3.43 -14.41 13.27
C PHE A 14 -2.46 -13.46 13.95
N VAL A 15 -2.33 -13.60 15.26
CA VAL A 15 -1.33 -12.87 16.05
C VAL A 15 -0.40 -13.91 16.67
N GLU A 16 0.88 -13.82 16.36
CA GLU A 16 1.91 -14.61 17.02
C GLU A 16 2.59 -13.76 18.10
N HIS A 17 2.76 -14.34 19.28
CA HIS A 17 3.43 -13.72 20.40
C HIS A 17 4.19 -14.76 21.23
N ASP A 18 5.50 -14.58 21.35
CA ASP A 18 6.38 -15.45 22.15
C ASP A 18 6.21 -16.95 21.83
N GLY A 19 5.96 -17.29 20.56
CA GLY A 19 5.77 -18.65 20.07
C GLY A 19 4.33 -19.17 20.13
N GLU A 20 3.41 -18.44 20.76
CA GLU A 20 1.98 -18.76 20.81
C GLU A 20 1.23 -18.06 19.68
N VAL A 21 0.28 -18.76 19.06
CA VAL A 21 -0.50 -18.24 17.93
C VAL A 21 -1.97 -18.14 18.32
N GLU A 22 -2.53 -16.93 18.24
CA GLU A 22 -3.94 -16.64 18.42
C GLU A 22 -4.64 -16.44 17.06
N GLY A 23 -5.84 -17.01 16.92
CA GLY A 23 -6.71 -16.80 15.76
C GLY A 23 -7.37 -18.09 15.21
N PRO A 24 -8.05 -18.00 14.05
CA PRO A 24 -8.18 -16.80 13.22
C PRO A 24 -9.06 -15.74 13.90
N LEU A 25 -8.52 -14.54 14.03
CA LEU A 25 -9.29 -13.32 14.20
C LEU A 25 -9.92 -12.95 12.85
N LEU A 26 -11.08 -12.30 12.84
CA LEU A 26 -11.83 -11.97 11.61
C LEU A 26 -12.02 -13.20 10.68
N PRO A 27 -12.60 -14.32 11.17
CA PRO A 27 -12.73 -15.54 10.37
C PRO A 27 -13.52 -15.30 9.09
N GLY A 28 -13.01 -15.82 7.97
CA GLY A 28 -13.64 -15.68 6.65
C GLY A 28 -13.33 -14.37 5.91
N TRP A 29 -12.54 -13.47 6.51
CA TRP A 29 -11.97 -12.31 5.83
C TRP A 29 -10.55 -12.63 5.36
N ALA A 30 -10.26 -12.34 4.09
CA ALA A 30 -8.90 -12.39 3.59
C ALA A 30 -8.16 -11.10 4.00
N ILE A 31 -7.07 -11.25 4.74
CA ILE A 31 -6.30 -10.12 5.27
C ILE A 31 -5.05 -9.95 4.41
N TYR A 32 -5.00 -8.85 3.66
CA TYR A 32 -3.89 -8.57 2.73
C TYR A 32 -2.76 -7.80 3.41
N HIS A 33 -3.09 -6.95 4.38
CA HIS A 33 -2.13 -6.26 5.22
C HIS A 33 -2.71 -6.05 6.61
N ALA A 34 -1.85 -6.10 7.63
CA ALA A 34 -2.21 -5.71 8.98
C ALA A 34 -1.02 -5.03 9.65
N VAL A 35 -1.32 -4.01 10.45
CA VAL A 35 -0.31 -3.16 11.09
C VAL A 35 -0.82 -2.69 12.43
N ARG A 36 0.09 -2.50 13.38
CA ARG A 36 -0.20 -1.85 14.65
C ARG A 36 0.34 -0.44 14.60
N ASP A 37 -0.52 0.55 14.79
CA ASP A 37 -0.11 1.94 14.93
C ASP A 37 0.79 2.08 16.17
N PRO A 38 2.05 2.55 16.02
CA PRO A 38 2.96 2.74 17.15
C PRO A 38 2.49 3.83 18.13
N GLY A 39 1.69 4.80 17.68
CA GLY A 39 1.17 5.89 18.50
C GLY A 39 0.01 5.45 19.38
N SER A 40 -1.12 5.06 18.78
CA SER A 40 -2.33 4.65 19.53
C SER A 40 -2.30 3.21 20.03
N GLY A 41 -1.50 2.34 19.40
CA GLY A 41 -1.52 0.91 19.64
C GLY A 41 -2.67 0.16 18.95
N THR A 42 -3.53 0.88 18.20
CA THR A 42 -4.62 0.31 17.41
C THR A 42 -4.07 -0.62 16.34
N VAL A 43 -4.71 -1.78 16.15
CA VAL A 43 -4.41 -2.70 15.06
C VAL A 43 -5.38 -2.42 13.91
N TYR A 44 -4.84 -2.23 12.71
CA TYR A 44 -5.60 -2.07 11.48
C TYR A 44 -5.35 -3.26 10.55
N ALA A 45 -6.39 -3.68 9.85
CA ALA A 45 -6.34 -4.78 8.88
C ALA A 45 -7.05 -4.39 7.59
N ALA A 46 -6.35 -4.47 6.46
CA ALA A 46 -6.92 -4.41 5.12
C ALA A 46 -7.60 -5.76 4.81
N SER A 47 -8.94 -5.77 4.90
CA SER A 47 -9.75 -6.98 4.91
C SER A 47 -10.65 -7.06 3.68
N ASN A 48 -10.71 -8.24 3.08
CA ASN A 48 -11.45 -8.49 1.86
C ASN A 48 -12.37 -9.69 2.01
N ASN A 49 -13.61 -9.59 1.54
CA ASN A 49 -14.57 -10.69 1.56
C ASN A 49 -15.42 -10.69 0.28
N PHE A 50 -15.67 -11.88 -0.27
CA PHE A 50 -16.38 -12.03 -1.55
C PHE A 50 -17.87 -11.63 -1.49
N VAL A 51 -18.48 -11.58 -0.30
CA VAL A 51 -19.87 -11.14 -0.09
C VAL A 51 -19.93 -9.69 0.34
N TYR A 52 -19.07 -9.29 1.29
CA TYR A 52 -19.16 -8.00 1.97
C TYR A 52 -18.24 -6.91 1.39
N GLY A 53 -17.44 -7.27 0.40
CA GLY A 53 -16.51 -6.37 -0.29
C GLY A 53 -15.21 -6.13 0.46
N ALA A 54 -14.48 -5.14 -0.02
CA ALA A 54 -13.23 -4.65 0.56
C ALA A 54 -13.50 -3.66 1.69
N THR A 55 -12.71 -3.70 2.76
CA THR A 55 -12.84 -2.78 3.89
C THR A 55 -11.56 -2.69 4.73
N VAL A 56 -11.58 -1.87 5.77
CA VAL A 56 -10.59 -1.85 6.85
C VAL A 56 -11.28 -2.24 8.14
N HIS A 57 -10.71 -3.21 8.86
CA HIS A 57 -11.09 -3.47 10.24
C HIS A 57 -10.07 -2.84 11.18
N ARG A 58 -10.54 -2.33 12.32
CA ARG A 58 -9.70 -1.78 13.38
C ARG A 58 -10.00 -2.41 14.73
N SER A 59 -9.00 -2.49 15.59
CA SER A 59 -9.12 -2.96 16.96
C SER A 59 -8.26 -2.13 17.90
N SER A 60 -8.88 -1.55 18.92
CA SER A 60 -8.21 -0.78 19.98
C SER A 60 -7.81 -1.63 21.19
N ASP A 61 -8.14 -2.92 21.18
CA ASP A 61 -7.96 -3.86 22.31
C ASP A 61 -7.13 -5.10 21.93
N LEU A 62 -6.21 -4.93 20.97
CA LEU A 62 -5.27 -5.95 20.47
C LEU A 62 -5.96 -7.16 19.82
N GLY A 63 -7.09 -6.93 19.16
CA GLY A 63 -7.78 -7.93 18.35
C GLY A 63 -8.91 -8.68 19.06
N ARG A 64 -9.26 -8.30 20.29
CA ARG A 64 -10.39 -8.92 21.02
C ARG A 64 -11.72 -8.50 20.42
N THR A 65 -11.86 -7.23 20.05
CA THR A 65 -13.00 -6.69 19.33
C THR A 65 -12.55 -5.94 18.08
N TRP A 66 -13.43 -5.93 17.07
CA TRP A 66 -13.16 -5.34 15.77
C TRP A 66 -14.32 -4.49 15.30
N GLU A 67 -13.99 -3.33 14.77
CA GLU A 67 -14.92 -2.42 14.10
C GLU A 67 -14.55 -2.35 12.62
N ARG A 68 -15.55 -2.34 11.75
CA ARG A 68 -15.38 -2.15 10.31
C ARG A 68 -15.51 -0.66 10.01
N ALA A 69 -14.71 -0.17 9.06
CA ALA A 69 -14.91 1.16 8.47
C ALA A 69 -16.36 1.31 7.99
N GLU A 70 -17.00 2.42 8.36
CA GLU A 70 -18.38 2.72 7.99
C GLU A 70 -18.47 3.07 6.50
N GLU A 71 -17.46 3.80 6.00
CA GLU A 71 -17.40 4.26 4.63
C GLU A 71 -15.96 4.27 4.10
N ILE A 72 -15.80 3.83 2.84
CA ILE A 72 -14.58 4.01 2.05
C ILE A 72 -15.03 4.57 0.71
N GLY A 73 -14.95 5.90 0.59
CA GLY A 73 -15.47 6.64 -0.55
C GLY A 73 -14.58 6.49 -1.79
N LEU A 74 -15.19 6.43 -2.96
CA LEU A 74 -14.53 6.71 -4.24
C LEU A 74 -15.05 8.06 -4.76
N PRO A 75 -14.32 8.74 -5.68
CA PRO A 75 -14.79 10.02 -6.21
C PRO A 75 -16.20 9.90 -6.79
N GLU A 76 -17.06 10.85 -6.42
CA GLU A 76 -18.46 10.88 -6.85
C GLU A 76 -18.54 10.93 -8.39
N GLY A 77 -19.40 10.09 -8.97
CA GLY A 77 -19.55 10.00 -10.42
C GLY A 77 -18.42 9.27 -11.16
N SER A 78 -17.44 8.70 -10.45
CA SER A 78 -16.45 7.82 -11.08
C SER A 78 -17.03 6.42 -11.34
N ASP A 79 -16.58 5.79 -12.44
CA ASP A 79 -16.90 4.38 -12.76
C ASP A 79 -16.00 3.38 -11.99
N LEU A 80 -15.23 3.87 -11.02
CA LEU A 80 -14.32 3.03 -10.25
C LEU A 80 -15.09 2.17 -9.26
N THR A 81 -14.62 0.95 -9.06
CA THR A 81 -15.10 0.04 -8.01
C THR A 81 -13.90 -0.39 -7.17
N LEU A 82 -14.01 -0.28 -5.84
CA LEU A 82 -12.96 -0.73 -4.93
C LEU A 82 -13.00 -2.26 -4.87
N ASN A 83 -12.08 -2.90 -5.60
CA ASN A 83 -12.03 -4.36 -5.71
C ASN A 83 -11.41 -5.01 -4.47
N ALA A 84 -10.39 -4.36 -3.90
CA ALA A 84 -9.68 -4.84 -2.73
C ALA A 84 -8.98 -3.71 -1.97
N THR A 85 -8.91 -3.83 -0.64
CA THR A 85 -7.96 -3.09 0.20
C THR A 85 -6.67 -3.89 0.30
N TRP A 86 -5.53 -3.22 0.08
CA TRP A 86 -4.23 -3.88 -0.10
C TRP A 86 -3.21 -3.52 0.96
N HIS A 87 -3.07 -2.23 1.27
CA HIS A 87 -2.07 -1.74 2.22
C HIS A 87 -2.70 -0.67 3.10
N VAL A 88 -2.52 -0.79 4.42
CA VAL A 88 -2.96 0.20 5.40
C VAL A 88 -1.73 0.70 6.16
N GLU A 89 -1.53 2.01 6.24
CA GLU A 89 -0.33 2.64 6.78
C GLU A 89 -0.69 3.79 7.75
N PRO A 90 -0.42 3.65 9.06
CA PRO A 90 -0.56 4.74 10.01
C PRO A 90 0.52 5.80 9.77
N GLY A 91 0.10 7.03 9.48
CA GLY A 91 0.94 8.21 9.46
C GLY A 91 0.79 9.04 10.75
N PRO A 92 1.59 10.12 10.89
CA PRO A 92 1.54 10.99 12.07
C PRO A 92 0.16 11.62 12.32
N ASP A 93 -0.52 12.05 11.25
CA ASP A 93 -1.77 12.82 11.33
C ASP A 93 -2.97 12.13 10.65
N ALA A 94 -2.73 11.01 9.96
CA ALA A 94 -3.75 10.31 9.20
C ALA A 94 -3.40 8.84 8.97
N LEU A 95 -4.43 8.03 8.74
CA LEU A 95 -4.32 6.66 8.27
C LEU A 95 -4.48 6.64 6.74
N TRP A 96 -3.58 5.94 6.06
CA TRP A 96 -3.59 5.82 4.60
C TRP A 96 -3.98 4.42 4.16
N LEU A 97 -4.75 4.32 3.09
CA LEU A 97 -5.27 3.07 2.56
C LEU A 97 -5.06 2.98 1.06
N GLY A 98 -4.18 2.09 0.63
CA GLY A 98 -4.00 1.68 -0.75
C GLY A 98 -4.96 0.56 -1.15
N GLY A 99 -5.55 0.66 -2.33
CA GLY A 99 -6.48 -0.33 -2.87
C GLY A 99 -6.31 -0.62 -4.37
N ASP A 100 -7.13 -1.55 -4.84
CA ASP A 100 -7.35 -1.86 -6.25
C ASP A 100 -8.63 -1.15 -6.72
N PRO A 101 -8.59 -0.32 -7.79
CA PRO A 101 -7.61 -0.31 -8.88
C PRO A 101 -6.64 0.90 -8.85
N GLY A 102 -5.59 0.84 -8.03
CA GLY A 102 -4.55 1.87 -7.97
C GLY A 102 -5.10 3.15 -7.39
N VAL A 103 -5.79 3.03 -6.26
CA VAL A 103 -6.45 4.13 -5.54
C VAL A 103 -5.83 4.28 -4.15
N LEU A 104 -5.83 5.51 -3.66
CA LEU A 104 -5.45 5.84 -2.28
C LEU A 104 -6.63 6.52 -1.59
N HIS A 105 -6.74 6.25 -0.30
CA HIS A 105 -7.68 6.92 0.58
C HIS A 105 -6.97 7.39 1.85
N ARG A 106 -7.53 8.41 2.49
CA ARG A 106 -7.03 8.98 3.73
C ARG A 106 -8.15 9.00 4.76
N SER A 107 -7.80 8.72 6.01
CA SER A 107 -8.71 8.84 7.16
C SER A 107 -8.05 9.69 8.24
N THR A 108 -8.80 10.65 8.78
CA THR A 108 -8.38 11.53 9.89
C THR A 108 -9.17 11.26 11.18
N ASP A 109 -10.08 10.29 11.16
CA ASP A 109 -10.93 9.88 12.29
C ASP A 109 -10.57 8.50 12.86
N GLY A 110 -9.34 8.06 12.60
CA GLY A 110 -8.83 6.77 13.09
C GLY A 110 -9.41 5.57 12.35
N GLY A 111 -9.78 5.74 11.08
CA GLY A 111 -10.27 4.68 10.19
C GLY A 111 -11.76 4.38 10.34
N VAL A 112 -12.58 5.32 10.85
CA VAL A 112 -14.06 5.19 10.77
C VAL A 112 -14.47 5.39 9.32
N THR A 113 -14.02 6.49 8.72
CA THR A 113 -14.32 6.87 7.35
C THR A 113 -13.02 7.11 6.57
N PHE A 114 -13.06 6.85 5.27
CA PHE A 114 -11.94 7.08 4.36
C PHE A 114 -12.39 7.88 3.15
N GLU A 115 -11.72 8.99 2.90
CA GLU A 115 -11.92 9.86 1.74
C GLU A 115 -10.91 9.52 0.63
N PRO A 116 -11.30 9.54 -0.66
CA PRO A 116 -10.38 9.28 -1.76
C PRO A 116 -9.34 10.40 -1.86
N VAL A 117 -8.12 10.04 -2.28
CA VAL A 117 -7.02 11.00 -2.56
C VAL A 117 -7.05 11.35 -4.06
N PRO A 118 -7.56 12.53 -4.46
CA PRO A 118 -7.83 12.82 -5.87
C PRO A 118 -6.56 12.87 -6.72
N GLY A 119 -5.44 13.36 -6.17
CA GLY A 119 -4.19 13.54 -6.90
C GLY A 119 -3.66 12.28 -7.61
N LEU A 120 -3.98 11.09 -7.08
CA LEU A 120 -3.62 9.82 -7.71
C LEU A 120 -4.75 9.25 -8.59
N VAL A 121 -6.02 9.45 -8.19
CA VAL A 121 -7.18 8.97 -8.96
C VAL A 121 -7.37 9.77 -10.25
N GLU A 122 -7.00 11.04 -10.25
CA GLU A 122 -7.09 11.97 -11.38
C GLU A 122 -5.74 12.18 -12.06
N HIS A 123 -4.73 11.38 -11.69
CA HIS A 123 -3.37 11.56 -12.18
C HIS A 123 -3.34 11.54 -13.73
N PRO A 124 -2.64 12.49 -14.40
CA PRO A 124 -2.67 12.63 -15.86
C PRO A 124 -2.24 11.38 -16.65
N THR A 125 -1.54 10.46 -16.00
CA THR A 125 -1.04 9.22 -16.61
C THR A 125 -1.96 8.03 -16.41
N ARG A 126 -3.06 8.16 -15.65
CA ARG A 126 -3.90 7.03 -15.23
C ARG A 126 -4.47 6.22 -16.40
N GLU A 127 -4.80 6.89 -17.51
CA GLU A 127 -5.27 6.23 -18.74
C GLU A 127 -4.23 5.28 -19.36
N ARG A 128 -2.94 5.45 -19.03
CA ARG A 128 -1.85 4.57 -19.48
C ARG A 128 -1.60 3.39 -18.54
N TRP A 129 -2.23 3.35 -17.37
CA TRP A 129 -2.02 2.28 -16.40
C TRP A 129 -2.78 1.02 -16.83
N GLN A 130 -2.09 -0.13 -16.81
CA GLN A 130 -2.65 -1.40 -17.26
C GLN A 130 -2.53 -2.42 -16.13
N PRO A 131 -3.66 -2.96 -15.61
CA PRO A 131 -3.61 -3.94 -14.53
C PRO A 131 -2.86 -5.20 -14.98
N GLY A 132 -2.05 -5.77 -14.07
CA GLY A 132 -1.50 -7.10 -14.26
C GLY A 132 -2.52 -8.19 -13.93
N ALA A 133 -2.09 -9.46 -13.96
CA ALA A 133 -2.96 -10.59 -13.62
C ALA A 133 -3.52 -10.55 -12.18
N GLY A 134 -2.84 -9.83 -11.27
CA GLY A 134 -3.27 -9.64 -9.89
C GLY A 134 -4.22 -8.47 -9.65
N GLY A 135 -4.53 -7.67 -10.69
CA GLY A 135 -5.24 -6.40 -10.55
C GLY A 135 -4.30 -5.19 -10.61
N MET A 136 -4.83 -4.01 -10.27
CA MET A 136 -4.06 -2.77 -10.16
C MET A 136 -3.88 -2.42 -8.68
N CYS A 137 -2.95 -3.07 -7.98
CA CYS A 137 -2.91 -3.07 -6.53
C CYS A 137 -1.90 -2.06 -5.99
N CYS A 138 -2.32 -1.18 -5.08
CA CYS A 138 -1.38 -0.38 -4.29
C CYS A 138 -0.73 -1.25 -3.20
N HIS A 139 0.41 -1.87 -3.51
CA HIS A 139 1.08 -2.85 -2.66
C HIS A 139 1.80 -2.26 -1.44
N SER A 140 2.20 -1.00 -1.50
CA SER A 140 2.95 -0.36 -0.42
C SER A 140 2.72 1.13 -0.41
N PHE A 141 2.67 1.67 0.80
CA PHE A 141 2.64 3.09 1.08
C PHE A 141 3.71 3.40 2.13
N GLN A 142 4.50 4.45 1.94
CA GLN A 142 5.54 4.86 2.89
C GLN A 142 5.44 6.36 3.18
N ILE A 143 5.68 6.73 4.42
CA ILE A 143 5.62 8.11 4.91
C ILE A 143 6.95 8.40 5.59
N THR A 144 7.76 9.27 5.01
CA THR A 144 9.11 9.56 5.51
C THR A 144 9.60 10.90 5.00
N ASP A 145 10.36 11.64 5.81
CA ASP A 145 11.02 12.88 5.41
C ASP A 145 10.08 13.91 4.75
N GLY A 146 8.86 14.03 5.28
CA GLY A 146 7.81 14.92 4.76
C GLY A 146 7.22 14.50 3.40
N ARG A 147 7.46 13.27 2.97
CA ARG A 147 7.06 12.74 1.66
C ARG A 147 6.22 11.48 1.79
N LEU A 148 5.35 11.31 0.81
CA LEU A 148 4.52 10.12 0.65
C LEU A 148 4.99 9.35 -0.58
N TYR A 149 5.08 8.03 -0.47
CA TYR A 149 5.42 7.15 -1.58
C TYR A 149 4.35 6.07 -1.74
N ALA A 150 3.84 5.90 -2.95
CA ALA A 150 2.88 4.88 -3.30
C ALA A 150 3.44 3.97 -4.38
N ALA A 151 3.36 2.65 -4.19
CA ALA A 151 3.83 1.66 -5.14
C ALA A 151 2.66 0.82 -5.66
N ILE A 152 2.43 0.87 -6.97
CA ILE A 152 1.24 0.31 -7.61
C ILE A 152 1.64 -0.69 -8.69
N SER A 153 1.10 -1.90 -8.60
CA SER A 153 1.23 -2.95 -9.61
C SER A 153 -0.05 -3.00 -10.45
N ALA A 154 -0.11 -2.53 -11.70
CA ALA A 154 0.97 -1.97 -12.51
C ALA A 154 0.65 -0.54 -12.98
N ALA A 155 1.34 0.41 -12.35
CA ALA A 155 1.40 1.83 -12.70
C ALA A 155 2.77 2.42 -12.36
N GLY A 156 3.49 1.82 -11.41
CA GLY A 156 4.82 2.23 -10.97
C GLY A 156 4.82 2.76 -9.55
N ALA A 157 5.93 3.38 -9.18
CA ALA A 157 6.07 4.13 -7.94
C ALA A 157 5.78 5.62 -8.19
N PHE A 158 5.16 6.26 -7.22
CA PHE A 158 4.84 7.68 -7.21
C PHE A 158 5.28 8.31 -5.89
N ARG A 159 5.68 9.58 -5.94
CA ARG A 159 6.04 10.40 -4.78
C ARG A 159 5.18 11.65 -4.71
N SER A 160 4.72 12.01 -3.52
CA SER A 160 4.13 13.31 -3.22
C SER A 160 4.99 14.07 -2.20
N GLU A 161 5.09 15.38 -2.38
CA GLU A 161 5.78 16.32 -1.48
C GLU A 161 4.82 17.35 -0.88
N ASP A 162 3.51 17.18 -1.10
CA ASP A 162 2.43 18.11 -0.77
C ASP A 162 1.22 17.38 -0.14
N ASP A 163 1.50 16.43 0.76
CA ASP A 163 0.50 15.66 1.52
C ASP A 163 -0.55 14.94 0.65
N GLY A 164 -0.14 14.52 -0.56
CA GLY A 164 -0.94 13.71 -1.47
C GLY A 164 -1.78 14.52 -2.47
N GLU A 165 -1.65 15.85 -2.49
CA GLU A 165 -2.32 16.71 -3.47
C GLU A 165 -1.83 16.42 -4.90
N THR A 166 -0.52 16.30 -5.11
CA THR A 166 0.07 15.93 -6.40
C THR A 166 1.07 14.78 -6.27
N TRP A 167 1.22 14.03 -7.35
CA TRP A 167 2.07 12.84 -7.39
C TRP A 167 2.99 12.88 -8.60
N THR A 168 4.26 12.56 -8.41
CA THR A 168 5.28 12.49 -9.46
C THR A 168 5.66 11.03 -9.68
N PRO A 169 5.61 10.49 -10.92
CA PRO A 169 6.16 9.18 -11.22
C PRO A 169 7.68 9.13 -10.94
N ILE A 170 8.12 8.11 -10.23
CA ILE A 170 9.52 7.93 -9.82
C ILE A 170 10.05 6.56 -10.29
N ASN A 171 10.06 6.35 -11.61
CA ASN A 171 10.37 5.05 -12.23
C ASN A 171 11.62 5.03 -13.12
N GLN A 172 12.42 6.10 -13.12
CA GLN A 172 13.59 6.19 -13.99
C GLN A 172 14.62 5.11 -13.64
N GLY A 173 15.02 4.31 -14.64
CA GLY A 173 15.93 3.17 -14.45
C GLY A 173 15.24 1.87 -14.02
N VAL A 174 13.92 1.86 -13.85
CA VAL A 174 13.15 0.65 -13.50
C VAL A 174 12.61 -0.01 -14.76
N ALA A 175 13.03 -1.25 -15.00
CA ALA A 175 12.61 -2.00 -16.19
C ALA A 175 11.15 -2.46 -16.11
N ALA A 176 10.51 -2.54 -17.27
CA ALA A 176 9.22 -3.15 -17.53
C ALA A 176 9.37 -4.05 -18.77
N ASP A 177 10.10 -5.17 -18.63
CA ASP A 177 10.49 -6.07 -19.73
C ASP A 177 9.29 -6.66 -20.50
N PHE A 178 8.09 -6.58 -19.92
CA PHE A 178 6.82 -6.94 -20.58
C PHE A 178 6.32 -5.90 -21.60
N PHE A 179 6.98 -4.74 -21.71
CA PHE A 179 6.80 -3.76 -22.79
C PHE A 179 8.00 -3.79 -23.75
N PRO A 180 7.96 -4.64 -24.79
CA PRO A 180 9.13 -4.90 -25.64
C PRO A 180 9.64 -3.67 -26.40
N ASP A 181 8.74 -2.73 -26.75
CA ASP A 181 9.10 -1.53 -27.52
C ASP A 181 9.61 -0.37 -26.63
N ASN A 182 9.32 -0.41 -25.33
CA ASN A 182 9.77 0.59 -24.37
C ASN A 182 9.97 -0.06 -22.99
N PRO A 183 11.14 -0.66 -22.73
CA PRO A 183 11.41 -1.35 -21.47
C PRO A 183 11.62 -0.42 -20.27
N PHE A 184 11.69 0.91 -20.46
CA PHE A 184 11.83 1.89 -19.38
C PHE A 184 10.79 3.01 -19.54
N PRO A 185 9.49 2.70 -19.46
CA PRO A 185 8.45 3.72 -19.59
C PRO A 185 8.42 4.63 -18.36
N GLU A 186 7.75 5.77 -18.48
CA GLU A 186 7.52 6.68 -17.35
C GLU A 186 6.63 6.05 -16.26
N VAL A 187 5.62 5.27 -16.69
CA VAL A 187 4.65 4.56 -15.84
C VAL A 187 4.34 3.20 -16.44
N GLY A 188 3.73 2.33 -15.63
CA GLY A 188 3.32 0.97 -16.01
C GLY A 188 4.21 -0.13 -15.45
N GLN A 189 5.22 0.22 -14.66
CA GLN A 189 6.01 -0.73 -13.89
C GLN A 189 5.14 -1.50 -12.88
N CYS A 190 5.53 -2.74 -12.61
CA CYS A 190 4.80 -3.66 -11.74
C CYS A 190 5.52 -3.80 -10.39
N VAL A 191 5.33 -2.81 -9.51
CA VAL A 191 6.02 -2.73 -8.20
C VAL A 191 5.29 -3.58 -7.16
N HIS A 192 5.97 -4.55 -6.54
CA HIS A 192 5.37 -5.49 -5.58
C HIS A 192 5.63 -5.08 -4.11
N LYS A 193 6.69 -4.33 -3.83
CA LYS A 193 6.98 -3.75 -2.51
C LYS A 193 7.88 -2.55 -2.67
N LEU A 194 7.64 -1.48 -1.91
CA LEU A 194 8.55 -0.36 -1.76
C LEU A 194 8.75 -0.08 -0.28
N LEU A 195 10.00 0.14 0.13
CA LEU A 195 10.40 0.43 1.51
C LEU A 195 11.36 1.61 1.54
N ALA A 196 11.16 2.53 2.47
CA ALA A 196 12.10 3.60 2.76
C ALA A 196 13.07 3.23 3.88
N HIS A 197 14.32 3.69 3.80
CA HIS A 197 15.27 3.48 4.89
C HIS A 197 14.95 4.41 6.07
N PRO A 198 14.75 3.90 7.30
CA PRO A 198 14.29 4.70 8.43
C PRO A 198 15.31 5.73 8.95
N ALA A 199 16.57 5.62 8.54
CA ALA A 199 17.66 6.48 9.04
C ALA A 199 18.55 7.07 7.92
N ARG A 200 18.17 6.91 6.65
CA ARG A 200 18.94 7.43 5.51
C ARG A 200 17.95 8.05 4.55
N GLU A 201 17.77 9.35 4.71
CA GLU A 201 16.91 10.16 3.85
C GLU A 201 17.26 9.91 2.37
N GLY A 202 16.22 9.80 1.54
CA GLY A 202 16.34 9.53 0.11
C GLY A 202 16.64 8.08 -0.26
N ARG A 203 17.01 7.20 0.68
CA ARG A 203 17.27 5.79 0.36
C ARG A 203 15.99 4.95 0.35
N LEU A 204 15.69 4.37 -0.81
CA LEU A 204 14.53 3.50 -1.03
C LEU A 204 14.97 2.16 -1.63
N TRP A 205 14.19 1.12 -1.38
CA TRP A 205 14.25 -0.15 -2.12
C TRP A 205 12.89 -0.49 -2.68
N GLN A 206 12.88 -1.13 -3.85
CA GLN A 206 11.69 -1.78 -4.35
C GLN A 206 11.96 -3.18 -4.87
N GLN A 207 11.05 -4.10 -4.56
CA GLN A 207 10.89 -5.34 -5.31
C GLN A 207 9.90 -5.05 -6.43
N ASN A 208 10.33 -5.26 -7.66
CA ASN A 208 9.55 -5.12 -8.88
C ASN A 208 9.42 -6.48 -9.58
N HIS A 209 8.44 -6.63 -10.47
CA HIS A 209 8.34 -7.78 -11.37
C HIS A 209 9.66 -8.03 -12.14
N CYS A 210 10.34 -6.95 -12.55
CA CYS A 210 11.58 -7.00 -13.34
C CYS A 210 12.85 -6.81 -12.50
N GLY A 211 12.84 -7.16 -11.20
CA GLY A 211 14.03 -7.19 -10.36
C GLY A 211 13.91 -6.43 -9.03
N VAL A 212 15.04 -6.33 -8.31
CA VAL A 212 15.15 -5.53 -7.08
C VAL A 212 15.97 -4.29 -7.39
N TYR A 213 15.50 -3.14 -6.92
CA TYR A 213 16.12 -1.85 -7.19
C TYR A 213 16.38 -1.08 -5.90
N ARG A 214 17.42 -0.25 -5.93
CA ARG A 214 17.74 0.73 -4.89
C ARG A 214 17.72 2.13 -5.51
N SER A 215 17.19 3.10 -4.78
CA SER A 215 17.39 4.53 -5.05
C SER A 215 18.09 5.16 -3.85
N ASP A 216 18.91 6.17 -4.12
CA ASP A 216 19.63 6.97 -3.14
C ASP A 216 19.25 8.46 -3.20
N ASP A 217 18.21 8.79 -3.97
CA ASP A 217 17.80 10.13 -4.36
C ASP A 217 16.27 10.28 -4.37
N HIS A 218 15.60 9.75 -3.34
CA HIS A 218 14.14 9.86 -3.16
C HIS A 218 13.31 9.27 -4.31
N GLY A 219 13.85 8.26 -5.00
CA GLY A 219 13.21 7.60 -6.13
C GLY A 219 13.45 8.27 -7.48
N ASP A 220 14.19 9.38 -7.54
CA ASP A 220 14.45 10.08 -8.81
C ASP A 220 15.17 9.16 -9.80
N THR A 221 16.13 8.35 -9.34
CA THR A 221 16.77 7.31 -10.15
C THR A 221 16.91 5.98 -9.41
N TRP A 222 16.83 4.89 -10.16
CA TRP A 222 16.93 3.54 -9.62
C TRP A 222 18.07 2.74 -10.24
N GLU A 223 18.86 2.10 -9.38
CA GLU A 223 19.87 1.12 -9.73
C GLU A 223 19.30 -0.29 -9.54
N ARG A 224 19.32 -1.11 -10.60
CA ARG A 224 19.00 -2.54 -10.49
C ARG A 224 20.12 -3.24 -9.75
N LEU A 225 19.79 -3.94 -8.67
CA LEU A 225 20.75 -4.73 -7.92
C LEU A 225 20.98 -6.07 -8.64
N GLU A 226 22.25 -6.40 -8.89
CA GLU A 226 22.63 -7.72 -9.42
C GLU A 226 22.85 -8.74 -8.29
N GLY A 227 22.64 -10.02 -8.59
CA GLY A 227 22.73 -11.10 -7.60
C GLY A 227 21.50 -11.22 -6.71
N ASN A 228 21.66 -11.77 -5.50
CA ASN A 228 20.55 -12.03 -4.56
C ASN A 228 20.10 -10.78 -3.78
N GLY A 229 20.53 -9.57 -4.16
CA GLY A 229 20.09 -8.31 -3.54
C GLY A 229 20.34 -8.22 -2.03
N LEU A 230 21.29 -9.00 -1.51
CA LEU A 230 21.74 -9.08 -0.11
C LEU A 230 23.26 -9.17 -0.06
#